data_AF-A0A955UG20-F1
#
_entry.id   AF-A0A955UG20-F1
#
_cell.length_a   1.000
_cell.length_b   1.000
_cell.length_c   1.000
_cell.angle_alpha   90.00
_cell.angle_beta   90.00
_cell.angle_gamma   90.00
#
_symmetry.space_group_name_H-M   'P 1'
#
loop_
_entity.id
_entity.type
_entity.pdbx_description
1 polymer ?
#
loop_
_entity_poly.entity_id
_entity_poly.type
_entity_poly.pdbx_seq_one_letter_code
_entity_poly.pdbx_strand_id
1 'polypeptide(L)'
;MGLTKRKDGWYVEFRVVDDDKVLSLAPHGGIGRMKRWKTGTPNKTVAKQWEAKIKTDLVMGKIRSEKIKQMTFAEWGKRYLALEEVKGLRSYRDRLTSMQDQWVPFLGAKALDEITAA
;
A
#
# COMPACT_ATOMS: atom_id res chain seq x y z
N MET A 1 5.63 21.03 6.71
CA MET A 1 5.31 19.64 7.14
C MET A 1 6.61 19.02 7.61
N GLY A 2 6.58 18.32 8.75
CA GLY A 2 7.76 17.91 9.51
C GLY A 2 7.36 17.16 10.78
N LEU A 3 7.98 17.50 11.91
CA LEU A 3 7.70 16.86 13.20
C LEU A 3 6.35 17.26 13.82
N THR A 4 5.47 16.29 14.04
CA THR A 4 4.15 16.47 14.66
C THR A 4 4.07 15.74 16.00
N LYS A 5 3.65 16.44 17.07
CA LYS A 5 3.44 15.84 18.40
C LYS A 5 2.02 15.27 18.51
N ARG A 6 1.87 14.05 19.00
CA ARG A 6 0.59 13.41 19.33
C ARG A 6 0.59 12.88 20.76
N LYS A 7 -0.57 12.39 21.21
CA LYS A 7 -0.77 11.82 22.56
C LYS A 7 0.22 10.70 22.88
N ASP A 8 0.65 9.95 21.86
CA ASP A 8 1.48 8.75 21.98
C ASP A 8 2.93 8.96 21.48
N GLY A 9 3.36 10.19 21.21
CA GLY A 9 4.74 10.53 20.87
C GLY A 9 4.91 11.47 19.67
N TRP A 10 6.13 11.54 19.14
CA TRP A 10 6.45 12.34 17.96
C TRP A 10 6.37 11.53 16.66
N TYR A 11 5.85 12.18 15.63
CA TYR A 11 5.70 11.66 14.29
C TYR A 11 6.43 12.54 13.29
N VAL A 12 7.02 11.92 12.28
CA VAL A 12 7.58 12.61 11.11
C VAL A 12 6.56 12.51 9.99
N GLU A 13 6.15 13.64 9.44
CA GLU A 13 5.12 13.69 8.41
C GLU A 13 5.62 14.43 7.16
N PHE A 14 5.72 13.71 6.03
CA PHE A 14 6.12 14.27 4.74
C PHE A 14 5.07 13.98 3.68
N ARG A 15 4.96 14.88 2.69
CA ARG A 15 4.27 14.56 1.44
C ARG A 15 5.25 13.81 0.55
N VAL A 16 4.83 12.65 0.08
CA VAL A 16 5.61 11.78 -0.79
C VAL A 16 4.85 11.53 -2.09
N VAL A 17 5.61 11.45 -3.18
CA VAL A 17 5.15 10.95 -4.48
C VAL A 17 5.63 9.50 -4.58
N ASP A 18 4.79 8.65 -5.13
CA ASP A 18 5.09 7.23 -5.32
C ASP A 18 5.32 6.98 -6.80
N ASP A 19 6.56 6.63 -7.16
CA ASP A 19 6.97 6.32 -8.54
C ASP A 19 6.95 4.80 -8.79
N ASP A 20 6.06 4.07 -8.09
CA ASP A 20 5.86 2.62 -8.07
C ASP A 20 7.03 1.76 -7.56
N LYS A 21 8.24 2.31 -7.51
CA LYS A 21 9.46 1.65 -7.02
C LYS A 21 9.96 2.27 -5.72
N VAL A 22 9.91 3.58 -5.62
CA VAL A 22 10.48 4.36 -4.51
C VAL A 22 9.55 5.51 -4.14
N LEU A 23 9.56 5.88 -2.87
CA LEU A 23 8.90 7.07 -2.38
C LEU A 23 9.88 8.24 -2.46
N SER A 24 9.50 9.26 -3.21
CA SER A 24 10.25 10.50 -3.37
C SER A 24 9.57 11.64 -2.60
N LEU A 25 10.34 12.64 -2.18
CA LEU A 25 9.77 13.81 -1.49
C LEU A 25 8.99 14.66 -2.50
N ALA A 26 7.74 14.99 -2.19
CA ALA A 26 6.92 15.80 -3.09
C ALA A 26 7.52 17.20 -3.27
N PRO A 27 7.55 17.74 -4.51
CA PRO A 27 7.92 19.14 -4.77
C PRO A 27 7.06 20.11 -3.95
N HIS A 28 7.62 21.26 -3.58
CA HIS A 28 6.88 22.30 -2.83
C HIS A 28 5.60 22.70 -3.59
N GLY A 29 4.44 22.43 -2.98
CA GLY A 29 3.13 22.69 -3.58
C GLY A 29 2.49 21.53 -4.36
N GLY A 30 3.16 20.38 -4.47
CA GLY A 30 2.70 19.23 -5.27
C GLY A 30 1.60 18.36 -4.63
N ILE A 31 0.95 17.55 -5.49
CA ILE A 31 -0.05 16.53 -5.18
C ILE A 31 0.66 15.27 -4.61
N GLY A 32 1.27 15.39 -3.43
CA GLY A 32 1.90 14.27 -2.73
C GLY A 32 0.98 13.69 -1.64
N ARG A 33 0.96 12.36 -1.48
CA ARG A 33 0.25 11.71 -0.38
C ARG A 33 1.00 11.94 0.93
N MET A 34 0.28 12.20 2.01
CA MET A 34 0.89 12.42 3.32
C MET A 34 1.26 11.07 3.94
N LYS A 35 2.55 10.79 4.07
CA LYS A 35 3.06 9.60 4.78
C LYS A 35 3.61 10.00 6.14
N ARG A 36 3.35 9.15 7.13
CA ARG A 36 3.67 9.38 8.54
C ARG A 36 4.52 8.24 9.07
N TRP A 37 5.59 8.58 9.78
CA TRP A 37 6.45 7.63 10.46
C TRP A 37 6.45 7.91 11.96
N LYS A 38 6.22 6.89 12.77
CA LYS A 38 6.30 7.00 14.24
C LYS A 38 7.77 6.95 14.65
N THR A 39 8.23 7.95 15.40
CA THR A 39 9.63 7.99 15.88
C THR A 39 9.89 7.13 17.10
N GLY A 40 8.82 6.65 17.77
CA GLY A 40 8.89 5.82 18.98
C GLY A 40 9.52 6.52 20.19
N THR A 41 9.80 7.83 20.10
CA THR A 41 10.54 8.56 21.12
C THR A 41 9.75 9.80 21.58
N PRO A 42 9.71 10.11 22.91
CA PRO A 42 9.08 11.32 23.42
C PRO A 42 9.99 12.57 23.34
N ASN A 43 11.30 12.37 23.11
CA ASN A 43 12.29 13.44 23.01
C ASN A 43 12.30 14.10 21.62
N LYS A 44 12.07 15.42 21.60
CA LYS A 44 12.02 16.25 20.38
C LYS A 44 13.34 16.26 19.60
N THR A 45 14.49 16.22 20.27
CA THR A 45 15.81 16.29 19.62
C THR A 45 16.10 15.02 18.84
N VAL A 46 15.83 13.86 19.44
CA VAL A 46 15.95 12.56 18.79
C VAL A 46 14.95 12.47 17.63
N ALA A 47 13.72 12.97 17.82
CA ALA A 47 12.72 13.01 16.79
C ALA A 47 13.12 13.88 15.58
N LYS A 48 13.83 15.00 15.79
CA LYS A 48 14.44 15.79 14.70
C LYS A 48 15.54 15.04 13.94
N GLN A 49 16.33 14.20 14.62
CA GLN A 49 17.33 13.37 13.93
C GLN A 49 16.65 12.33 13.04
N TRP A 50 15.55 11.72 13.51
CA TRP A 50 14.71 10.85 12.70
C TRP A 50 14.12 11.56 11.48
N GLU A 51 13.63 12.79 11.65
CA GLU A 51 13.15 13.62 10.56
C GLU A 51 14.22 13.83 9.48
N ALA A 52 15.43 14.24 9.88
CA ALA A 52 16.55 14.46 8.97
C ALA A 52 16.95 13.16 8.24
N LYS A 53 16.97 12.04 8.96
CA LYS A 53 17.28 10.71 8.40
C LYS A 53 16.25 10.30 7.35
N ILE A 54 14.96 10.35 7.69
CA ILE A 54 13.86 9.98 6.78
C ILE A 54 13.84 10.89 5.55
N LYS A 55 14.05 12.20 5.73
CA LYS A 55 14.15 13.14 4.61
C LYS A 55 15.32 12.78 3.68
N THR A 56 16.47 12.43 4.24
CA THR A 56 17.65 12.01 3.48
C THR A 56 17.36 10.72 2.71
N ASP A 57 16.75 9.72 3.37
CA ASP A 57 16.40 8.45 2.74
C ASP A 57 15.36 8.60 1.61
N LEU A 58 14.41 9.53 1.74
CA LEU A 58 13.46 9.87 0.67
C LEU A 58 14.15 10.54 -0.53
N VAL A 59 15.05 11.49 -0.28
CA VAL A 59 15.80 12.17 -1.35
C VAL A 59 16.77 11.20 -2.06
N MET A 60 17.37 10.28 -1.31
CA MET A 60 18.24 9.23 -1.86
C MET A 60 17.46 8.08 -2.51
N GLY A 61 16.12 8.08 -2.48
CA GLY A 61 15.30 7.00 -3.04
C GLY A 61 15.47 5.65 -2.33
N LYS A 62 15.88 5.64 -1.06
CA LYS A 62 16.11 4.42 -0.27
C LYS A 62 14.81 3.85 0.30
N ILE A 63 13.79 4.67 0.47
CA ILE A 63 12.48 4.23 0.94
C ILE A 63 11.71 3.65 -0.25
N ARG A 64 11.58 2.33 -0.28
CA ARG A 64 10.77 1.63 -1.30
C ARG A 64 9.30 2.02 -1.16
N SER A 65 8.60 2.04 -2.29
CA SER A 65 7.14 2.07 -2.26
C SER A 65 6.67 0.88 -1.45
N GLU A 66 5.79 1.14 -0.47
CA GLU A 66 5.01 0.05 0.08
C GLU A 66 4.01 -0.29 -1.02
N LYS A 67 4.43 -1.15 -1.95
CA LYS A 67 3.47 -1.93 -2.73
C LYS A 67 2.58 -2.59 -1.67
N ILE A 68 1.39 -2.02 -1.45
CA ILE A 68 0.30 -2.72 -0.79
C ILE A 68 0.27 -4.03 -1.53
N LYS A 69 0.66 -5.12 -0.85
CA LYS A 69 0.95 -6.42 -1.45
C LYS A 69 -0.07 -6.68 -2.56
N GLN A 70 0.35 -6.44 -3.81
CA GLN A 70 -0.59 -6.34 -4.93
C GLN A 70 -1.17 -7.73 -5.08
N MET A 71 -2.40 -7.88 -4.59
CA MET A 71 -3.02 -9.17 -4.53
C MET A 71 -3.31 -9.57 -5.97
N THR A 72 -2.79 -10.73 -6.35
CA THR A 72 -3.07 -11.25 -7.68
C THR A 72 -4.54 -11.62 -7.79
N PHE A 73 -5.09 -11.60 -8.99
CA PHE A 73 -6.47 -12.01 -9.21
C PHE A 73 -6.72 -13.45 -8.72
N ALA A 74 -5.73 -14.35 -8.84
CA ALA A 74 -5.84 -15.72 -8.33
C ALA A 74 -5.92 -15.77 -6.80
N GLU A 75 -5.12 -14.96 -6.09
CA GLU A 75 -5.19 -14.85 -4.64
C GLU A 75 -6.53 -14.24 -4.18
N TRP A 76 -7.00 -13.21 -4.88
CA TRP A 76 -8.31 -12.63 -4.62
C TRP A 76 -9.43 -13.64 -4.80
N GLY A 77 -9.38 -14.43 -5.88
CA GLY A 77 -10.40 -15.43 -6.17
C GLY A 77 -10.49 -16.52 -5.12
N LYS A 78 -9.34 -16.98 -4.61
CA LYS A 78 -9.31 -17.92 -3.49
C LYS A 78 -9.96 -17.33 -2.23
N ARG A 79 -9.71 -16.04 -1.93
CA ARG A 79 -10.34 -15.36 -0.80
C ARG A 79 -11.83 -15.17 -1.00
N TYR A 80 -12.26 -14.79 -2.20
CA TYR A 80 -13.66 -14.62 -2.56
C TYR A 80 -14.45 -15.92 -2.39
N LEU A 81 -13.92 -17.04 -2.90
CA LEU A 81 -14.54 -18.36 -2.77
C LEU A 81 -14.49 -18.90 -1.33
N ALA A 82 -13.59 -18.38 -0.49
CA ALA A 82 -13.48 -18.78 0.91
C ALA A 82 -14.59 -18.17 1.80
N LEU A 83 -15.22 -17.07 1.38
CA LEU A 83 -16.29 -16.39 2.12
C LEU A 83 -17.51 -17.29 2.31
N GLU A 84 -18.03 -17.37 3.54
CA GLU A 84 -19.20 -18.20 3.86
C GLU A 84 -20.45 -17.76 3.07
N GLU A 85 -20.60 -16.46 2.87
CA GLU A 85 -21.68 -15.85 2.07
C GLU A 85 -21.65 -16.36 0.62
N VAL A 86 -20.46 -16.59 0.07
CA VAL A 86 -20.28 -17.06 -1.32
C VAL A 86 -20.48 -18.57 -1.39
N LYS A 87 -20.03 -19.33 -0.39
CA LYS A 87 -20.22 -20.79 -0.30
C LYS A 87 -21.69 -21.18 -0.14
N GLY A 88 -22.49 -20.37 0.55
CA GLY A 88 -23.92 -20.59 0.73
C GLY A 88 -24.76 -20.38 -0.53
N LEU A 89 -24.19 -19.82 -1.60
CA LEU A 89 -24.92 -19.55 -2.83
C LEU A 89 -25.16 -20.84 -3.63
N ARG A 90 -26.37 -20.97 -4.14
CA ARG A 90 -26.75 -22.07 -5.05
C ARG A 90 -25.85 -22.14 -6.30
N SER A 91 -25.36 -20.98 -6.75
CA SER A 91 -24.44 -20.84 -7.90
C SER A 91 -22.95 -20.98 -7.52
N TYR A 92 -22.61 -21.44 -6.32
CA TYR A 92 -21.21 -21.54 -5.88
C TYR A 92 -20.39 -22.43 -6.83
N ARG A 93 -20.97 -23.55 -7.27
CA ARG A 93 -20.32 -24.51 -8.16
C ARG A 93 -19.96 -23.88 -9.52
N ASP A 94 -20.90 -23.15 -10.11
CA ASP A 94 -20.67 -22.45 -11.38
C ASP A 94 -19.62 -21.34 -11.25
N ARG A 95 -19.61 -20.63 -10.10
CA ARG A 95 -18.59 -19.61 -9.80
C ARG A 95 -17.21 -20.23 -9.59
N LEU A 96 -17.12 -21.38 -8.93
CA LEU A 96 -15.86 -22.11 -8.76
C LEU A 96 -15.28 -22.51 -10.13
N THR A 97 -16.10 -23.12 -10.98
CA THR A 97 -15.72 -23.53 -12.34
C THR A 97 -15.33 -22.32 -13.18
N SER A 98 -16.14 -21.25 -13.19
CA SER A 98 -15.80 -20.02 -13.93
C SER A 98 -14.47 -19.44 -13.44
N MET A 99 -14.26 -19.39 -12.12
CA MET A 99 -13.03 -18.82 -11.57
C MET A 99 -11.79 -19.64 -11.94
N GLN A 100 -11.87 -20.98 -11.83
CA GLN A 100 -10.75 -21.87 -12.09
C GLN A 100 -10.45 -22.04 -13.59
N ASP A 101 -11.47 -22.20 -14.41
CA ASP A 101 -11.31 -22.60 -15.81
C ASP A 101 -11.27 -21.42 -16.78
N GLN A 102 -11.89 -20.29 -16.42
CA GLN A 102 -12.00 -19.13 -17.31
C GLN A 102 -11.22 -17.92 -16.81
N TRP A 103 -11.23 -17.59 -15.51
CA TRP A 103 -10.70 -16.29 -15.07
C TRP A 103 -9.24 -16.40 -14.59
N VAL A 104 -8.89 -17.43 -13.82
CA VAL A 104 -7.52 -17.66 -13.34
C VAL A 104 -6.51 -17.87 -14.48
N PRO A 105 -6.79 -18.62 -15.57
CA PRO A 105 -5.83 -18.81 -16.64
C PRO A 105 -5.45 -17.50 -17.36
N PHE A 106 -6.37 -16.53 -17.43
CA PHE A 106 -6.17 -15.29 -18.18
C PHE A 106 -5.76 -14.10 -17.30
N LEU A 107 -6.33 -14.00 -16.09
CA LEU A 107 -6.12 -12.87 -15.18
C LEU A 107 -5.33 -13.25 -13.93
N GLY A 108 -5.15 -14.55 -13.65
CA GLY A 108 -4.63 -15.03 -12.37
C GLY A 108 -3.28 -14.48 -11.97
N ALA A 109 -2.38 -14.23 -12.93
CA ALA A 109 -1.06 -13.65 -12.70
C ALA A 109 -1.04 -12.11 -12.62
N LYS A 110 -2.13 -11.44 -13.04
CA LYS A 110 -2.23 -9.98 -13.02
C LYS A 110 -2.53 -9.48 -11.61
N ALA A 111 -1.97 -8.32 -11.27
CA ALA A 111 -2.40 -7.58 -10.09
C ALA A 111 -3.83 -7.05 -10.32
N LEU A 112 -4.66 -7.04 -9.28
CA LEU A 112 -6.04 -6.53 -9.39
C LEU A 112 -6.11 -5.09 -9.93
N ASP A 113 -5.15 -4.28 -9.53
CA ASP A 113 -4.99 -2.87 -9.86
C ASP A 113 -4.56 -2.64 -11.33
N GLU A 114 -4.05 -3.66 -12.01
CA GLU A 114 -3.72 -3.62 -13.43
C GLU A 114 -4.91 -4.04 -14.32
N ILE A 115 -5.99 -4.57 -13.73
CA ILE A 115 -7.19 -4.98 -14.47
C ILE A 115 -8.07 -3.75 -14.69
N THR A 116 -8.05 -3.23 -15.91
CA THR A 116 -8.91 -2.13 -16.36
C THR A 116 -10.04 -2.65 -17.23
N ALA A 117 -11.22 -2.01 -17.16
CA ALA A 117 -12.28 -2.26 -18.12
C ALA A 117 -11.85 -1.67 -19.47
N ALA A 118 -11.96 -2.48 -20.53
CA ALA A 118 -11.70 -2.05 -21.90
C ALA A 118 -12.77 -1.05 -22.38
#